data_AF-A9M7T2-F1
#
_entry.id   AF-A9M7T2-F1
#
_cell.length_a   1.000
_cell.length_b   1.000
_cell.length_c   1.000
_cell.angle_alpha   90.00
_cell.angle_beta   90.00
_cell.angle_gamma   90.00
#
_symmetry.space_group_name_H-M   'P 1'
#
loop_
_entity.id
_entity.type
_entity.pdbx_description
1 polymer ?
#
loop_
_entity_poly.entity_id
_entity_poly.type
_entity_poly.pdbx_seq_one_letter_code
_entity_poly.pdbx_strand_id
1 'polypeptide(L)'
;MNAGTAVSRWTEEKAQTKVLLGEIVMLWGDVMASVYRLPSALGLANPEAIQLGLAHLNGDGTRFTYLSKLLRHNPKLADVDEQRIADTIAVLARLNKMNKQRDSFVHGLPVLTMKRDQDTRETIRDGCYLIQTRELDEKDRYLKVPEAAETFLTELQEVYDQLLQVTVPMLFEDWQQLWDDES
;
A
#
# COMPACT_ATOMS: atom_id res chain seq x y z
N MET A 1 4.87 -34.98 17.16
CA MET A 1 4.28 -33.71 17.64
C MET A 1 2.96 -34.05 18.31
N ASN A 2 2.74 -33.63 19.56
CA ASN A 2 1.48 -33.87 20.27
C ASN A 2 0.37 -33.01 19.63
N ALA A 3 -0.82 -33.56 19.44
CA ALA A 3 -1.94 -32.84 18.82
C ALA A 3 -2.26 -31.50 19.53
N GLY A 4 -2.06 -31.44 20.86
CA GLY A 4 -2.23 -30.21 21.65
C GLY A 4 -1.27 -29.08 21.29
N THR A 5 -0.04 -29.38 20.86
CA THR A 5 0.96 -28.35 20.49
C THR A 5 0.75 -27.83 19.06
N ALA A 6 0.15 -28.64 18.18
CA ALA A 6 -0.17 -28.22 16.81
C ALA A 6 -1.38 -27.28 16.78
N VAL A 7 -2.41 -27.58 17.59
CA VAL A 7 -3.62 -26.75 17.70
C VAL A 7 -3.31 -25.39 18.34
N SER A 8 -2.46 -25.33 19.37
CA SER A 8 -2.07 -24.04 19.98
C SER A 8 -1.33 -23.17 18.98
N ARG A 9 -0.33 -23.73 18.29
CA ARG A 9 0.47 -23.04 17.27
C ARG A 9 -0.39 -22.47 16.13
N TRP A 10 -1.35 -23.23 15.61
CA TRP A 10 -2.24 -22.72 14.56
C TRP A 10 -3.23 -21.66 15.07
N THR A 11 -3.59 -21.71 16.36
CA THR A 11 -4.43 -20.67 16.97
C THR A 11 -3.66 -19.36 17.08
N GLU A 12 -2.39 -19.43 17.51
CA GLU A 12 -1.48 -18.29 17.58
C GLU A 12 -1.22 -17.68 16.20
N GLU A 13 -0.86 -18.51 15.20
CA GLU A 13 -0.57 -18.03 13.85
C GLU A 13 -1.81 -17.40 13.17
N LYS A 14 -3.00 -17.98 13.40
CA LYS A 14 -4.27 -17.38 12.94
C LYS A 14 -4.52 -16.03 13.62
N ALA A 15 -4.22 -15.90 14.91
CA ALA A 15 -4.37 -14.64 15.63
C ALA A 15 -3.40 -13.58 15.08
N GLN A 16 -2.12 -13.93 14.90
CA GLN A 16 -1.12 -13.06 14.27
C GLN A 16 -1.55 -12.62 12.87
N THR A 17 -2.04 -13.55 12.05
CA THR A 17 -2.53 -13.24 10.70
C THR A 17 -3.65 -12.19 10.71
N LYS A 18 -4.59 -12.28 11.67
CA LYS A 18 -5.66 -11.29 11.79
C LYS A 18 -5.14 -9.91 12.16
N VAL A 19 -4.15 -9.85 13.05
CA VAL A 19 -3.52 -8.60 13.47
C VAL A 19 -2.85 -7.94 12.27
N LEU A 20 -1.98 -8.68 11.55
CA LEU A 20 -1.25 -8.17 10.39
C LEU A 20 -2.19 -7.67 9.28
N LEU A 21 -3.24 -8.43 8.96
CA LEU A 21 -4.23 -7.98 7.97
C LEU A 21 -4.98 -6.72 8.42
N GLY A 22 -5.27 -6.59 9.72
CA GLY A 22 -5.85 -5.39 10.29
C GLY A 22 -4.93 -4.18 10.18
N GLU A 23 -3.65 -4.34 10.49
CA GLU A 23 -2.62 -3.30 10.35
C GLU A 23 -2.49 -2.83 8.89
N ILE A 24 -2.53 -3.76 7.92
CA ILE A 24 -2.52 -3.41 6.49
C ILE A 24 -3.71 -2.52 6.14
N VAL A 25 -4.91 -2.87 6.59
CA VAL A 25 -6.13 -2.09 6.30
C VAL A 25 -6.05 -0.69 6.92
N MET A 26 -5.57 -0.60 8.16
CA MET A 26 -5.42 0.67 8.86
C MET A 26 -4.40 1.58 8.18
N LEU A 27 -3.18 1.09 7.94
CA LEU A 27 -2.11 1.87 7.31
C LEU A 27 -2.47 2.27 5.87
N TRP A 28 -3.13 1.38 5.12
CA TRP A 28 -3.63 1.75 3.79
C TRP A 28 -4.68 2.87 3.85
N GLY A 29 -5.51 2.89 4.89
CA GLY A 29 -6.42 4.00 5.16
C GLY A 29 -5.70 5.34 5.36
N ASP A 30 -4.62 5.35 6.14
CA ASP A 30 -3.79 6.54 6.39
C ASP A 30 -3.08 7.04 5.12
N VAL A 31 -2.58 6.10 4.31
CA VAL A 31 -2.03 6.39 2.98
C VAL A 31 -3.08 7.03 2.09
N MET A 32 -4.29 6.47 2.02
CA MET A 32 -5.36 7.04 1.21
C MET A 32 -5.76 8.43 1.70
N ALA A 33 -5.84 8.65 3.01
CA ALA A 33 -6.11 9.97 3.58
C ALA A 33 -5.07 11.01 3.10
N SER A 34 -3.79 10.62 3.03
CA SER A 34 -2.72 11.48 2.53
C SER A 34 -2.80 11.70 1.02
N VAL A 35 -3.20 10.69 0.24
CA VAL A 35 -3.47 10.84 -1.21
C VAL A 35 -4.58 11.85 -1.46
N TYR A 36 -5.65 11.87 -0.65
CA TYR A 36 -6.69 12.89 -0.75
C TYR A 36 -6.20 14.30 -0.37
N ARG A 37 -5.13 14.42 0.43
CA ARG A 37 -4.54 15.73 0.80
C ARG A 37 -3.59 16.28 -0.25
N LEU A 38 -3.03 15.44 -1.13
CA LEU A 38 -2.08 15.86 -2.17
C LEU A 38 -2.52 17.10 -2.96
N PRO A 39 -3.77 17.22 -3.44
CA PRO A 39 -4.18 18.41 -4.19
C PRO A 39 -3.97 19.72 -3.41
N SER A 40 -4.32 19.74 -2.12
CA SER A 40 -4.11 20.89 -1.25
C SER A 40 -2.63 21.11 -0.95
N ALA A 41 -1.88 20.04 -0.65
CA ALA A 41 -0.47 20.12 -0.30
C ALA A 41 0.43 20.59 -1.45
N LEU A 42 0.02 20.33 -2.69
CA LEU A 42 0.71 20.77 -3.91
C LEU A 42 0.20 22.12 -4.42
N GLY A 43 -0.73 22.78 -3.73
CA GLY A 43 -1.29 24.06 -4.16
C GLY A 43 -2.08 23.99 -5.47
N LEU A 44 -2.72 22.85 -5.78
CA LEU A 44 -3.51 22.71 -7.00
C LEU A 44 -4.71 23.66 -7.02
N ALA A 45 -5.00 24.25 -8.18
CA ALA A 45 -6.22 25.04 -8.35
C ALA A 45 -7.49 24.22 -8.04
N ASN A 46 -8.29 24.69 -7.08
CA ASN A 46 -9.53 24.05 -6.61
C ASN A 46 -9.33 22.61 -6.10
N PRO A 47 -8.60 22.42 -4.99
CA PRO A 47 -8.27 21.10 -4.46
C PRO A 47 -9.51 20.31 -4.03
N GLU A 48 -10.57 20.98 -3.59
CA GLU A 48 -11.83 20.35 -3.17
C GLU A 48 -12.53 19.66 -4.34
N ALA A 49 -12.56 20.29 -5.52
CA ALA A 49 -13.13 19.67 -6.72
C ALA A 49 -12.34 18.43 -7.15
N ILE A 50 -11.01 18.47 -7.02
CA ILE A 50 -10.14 17.33 -7.32
C ILE A 50 -10.41 16.19 -6.34
N GLN A 51 -10.48 16.47 -5.03
CA GLN A 51 -10.81 15.49 -4.00
C GLN A 51 -12.18 14.84 -4.25
N LEU A 52 -13.19 15.64 -4.58
CA LEU A 52 -14.51 15.14 -4.94
C LEU A 52 -14.42 14.23 -6.17
N GLY A 53 -13.68 14.64 -7.21
CA GLY A 53 -13.42 13.81 -8.39
C GLY A 53 -12.79 12.47 -8.06
N LEU A 54 -11.80 12.44 -7.16
CA LEU A 54 -11.17 11.20 -6.68
C LEU A 54 -12.17 10.29 -5.95
N ALA A 55 -13.06 10.86 -5.14
CA ALA A 55 -14.06 10.09 -4.41
C ALA A 55 -15.03 9.36 -5.36
N HIS A 56 -15.33 9.94 -6.52
CA HIS A 56 -16.19 9.35 -7.55
C HIS A 56 -15.52 8.23 -8.37
N LEU A 57 -14.19 8.11 -8.34
CA LEU A 57 -13.48 7.06 -9.05
C LEU A 57 -13.62 5.72 -8.32
N ASN A 58 -13.80 4.64 -9.07
CA ASN A 58 -13.80 3.28 -8.52
C ASN A 58 -12.37 2.73 -8.45
N GLY A 59 -11.94 2.36 -7.24
CA GLY A 59 -10.66 1.72 -6.96
C GLY A 59 -9.49 2.69 -6.74
N ASP A 60 -8.62 2.35 -5.80
CA ASP A 60 -7.51 3.21 -5.38
C ASP A 60 -6.45 3.35 -6.48
N GLY A 61 -6.14 2.27 -7.21
CA GLY A 61 -5.24 2.34 -8.38
C GLY A 61 -5.68 3.36 -9.45
N THR A 62 -6.99 3.51 -9.65
CA THR A 62 -7.56 4.52 -10.57
C THR A 62 -7.30 5.93 -10.06
N ARG A 63 -7.45 6.16 -8.74
CA ARG A 63 -7.18 7.46 -8.09
C ARG A 63 -5.71 7.85 -8.21
N PHE A 64 -4.79 6.92 -7.94
CA PHE A 64 -3.35 7.15 -8.09
C PHE A 64 -2.97 7.50 -9.53
N THR A 65 -3.54 6.75 -10.48
CA THR A 65 -3.32 6.96 -11.91
C THR A 65 -3.84 8.33 -12.37
N TYR A 66 -5.02 8.72 -11.89
CA TYR A 66 -5.61 10.02 -12.21
C TYR A 66 -4.71 11.17 -11.71
N LEU A 67 -4.29 11.15 -10.44
CA LEU A 67 -3.40 12.17 -9.89
C LEU A 67 -2.06 12.22 -10.63
N SER A 68 -1.46 11.07 -10.92
CA SER A 68 -0.22 11.01 -11.70
C SER A 68 -0.36 11.66 -13.08
N LYS A 69 -1.49 11.45 -13.76
CA LYS A 69 -1.78 12.10 -15.05
C LYS A 69 -2.00 13.60 -14.90
N LEU A 70 -2.75 14.02 -13.87
CA LEU A 70 -3.01 15.43 -13.60
C LEU A 70 -1.69 16.20 -13.42
N LEU A 71 -0.78 15.68 -12.59
CA LEU A 71 0.51 16.29 -12.31
C LEU A 71 1.44 16.32 -13.53
N ARG A 72 1.44 15.26 -14.36
CA ARG A 72 2.27 15.22 -15.59
C ARG A 72 1.81 16.19 -16.67
N HIS A 73 0.49 16.37 -16.81
CA HIS A 73 -0.07 17.16 -17.90
C HIS A 73 -0.30 18.62 -17.55
N ASN A 74 -0.41 18.94 -16.25
CA ASN A 74 -0.65 20.30 -15.78
C ASN A 74 0.23 20.67 -14.57
N PRO A 75 1.58 20.57 -14.67
CA PRO A 75 2.46 20.89 -13.56
C PRO A 75 2.35 22.36 -13.12
N LYS A 76 2.03 23.26 -14.05
CA LYS A 76 1.78 24.70 -13.78
C LYS A 76 0.57 24.99 -12.89
N LEU A 77 -0.25 23.99 -12.59
CA LEU A 77 -1.37 24.14 -11.66
C LEU A 77 -0.93 23.95 -10.20
N ALA A 78 0.27 23.41 -9.96
CA ALA A 78 0.82 23.21 -8.64
C ALA A 78 1.71 24.41 -8.26
N ASP A 79 1.64 24.80 -7.00
CA ASP A 79 2.43 25.88 -6.39
C ASP A 79 3.60 25.29 -5.60
N VAL A 80 4.34 24.38 -6.25
CA VAL A 80 5.51 23.70 -5.69
C VAL A 80 6.56 23.50 -6.79
N ASP A 81 7.80 23.24 -6.39
CA ASP A 81 8.89 22.96 -7.34
C ASP A 81 8.68 21.65 -8.15
N GLU A 82 9.40 21.55 -9.26
CA GLU A 82 9.31 20.39 -10.16
C GLU A 82 9.77 19.08 -9.52
N GLN A 83 10.71 19.14 -8.55
CA GLN A 83 11.24 17.97 -7.88
C GLN A 83 10.17 17.32 -6.99
N ARG A 84 9.42 18.12 -6.23
CA ARG A 84 8.32 17.65 -5.40
C ARG A 84 7.17 17.05 -6.22
N ILE A 85 6.92 17.57 -7.41
CA ILE A 85 5.98 16.97 -8.37
C ILE A 85 6.51 15.59 -8.83
N ALA A 86 7.78 15.50 -9.19
CA ALA A 86 8.41 14.25 -9.61
C ALA A 86 8.38 13.19 -8.50
N ASP A 87 8.70 13.57 -7.27
CA ASP A 87 8.67 12.70 -6.09
C ASP A 87 7.24 12.20 -5.82
N THR A 88 6.25 13.09 -5.90
CA THR A 88 4.84 12.71 -5.77
C THR A 88 4.43 11.68 -6.83
N ILE A 89 4.81 11.88 -8.09
CA ILE A 89 4.53 10.94 -9.18
C ILE A 89 5.21 9.58 -8.91
N ALA A 90 6.44 9.58 -8.39
CA ALA A 90 7.16 8.36 -8.06
C ALA A 90 6.44 7.57 -6.93
N VAL A 91 6.02 8.27 -5.86
CA VAL A 91 5.25 7.68 -4.75
C VAL A 91 3.92 7.10 -5.24
N LEU A 92 3.15 7.84 -6.03
CA LEU A 92 1.89 7.36 -6.61
C LEU A 92 2.10 6.13 -7.50
N ALA A 93 3.21 6.06 -8.24
CA ALA A 93 3.55 4.89 -9.04
C ALA A 93 3.89 3.66 -8.19
N ARG A 94 4.58 3.85 -7.05
CA ARG A 94 4.83 2.78 -6.07
C ARG A 94 3.51 2.28 -5.47
N LEU A 95 2.63 3.18 -5.02
CA LEU A 95 1.31 2.85 -4.49
C LEU A 95 0.47 2.04 -5.48
N ASN A 96 0.50 2.41 -6.77
CA ASN A 96 -0.23 1.68 -7.80
C ASN A 96 0.30 0.26 -8.02
N LYS A 97 1.62 0.04 -7.87
CA LYS A 97 2.20 -1.32 -7.89
C LYS A 97 1.72 -2.14 -6.68
N MET A 98 1.77 -1.53 -5.49
CA MET A 98 1.35 -2.17 -4.23
C MET A 98 -0.15 -2.45 -4.17
N ASN A 99 -0.99 -1.67 -4.86
CA ASN A 99 -2.45 -1.87 -4.84
C ASN A 99 -2.86 -3.30 -5.22
N LYS A 100 -2.16 -3.92 -6.18
CA LYS A 100 -2.44 -5.32 -6.55
C LYS A 100 -2.16 -6.30 -5.41
N GLN A 101 -1.04 -6.11 -4.71
CA GLN A 101 -0.69 -6.94 -3.55
C GLN A 101 -1.66 -6.69 -2.39
N ARG A 102 -2.09 -5.43 -2.17
CA ARG A 102 -3.14 -5.10 -1.20
C ARG A 102 -4.44 -5.85 -1.51
N ASP A 103 -4.90 -5.80 -2.76
CA ASP A 103 -6.12 -6.48 -3.19
C ASP A 103 -6.03 -8.00 -2.99
N SER A 104 -4.85 -8.58 -3.19
CA SER A 104 -4.55 -9.97 -2.85
C SER A 104 -4.74 -10.31 -1.37
N PHE A 105 -4.37 -9.42 -0.45
CA PHE A 105 -4.63 -9.62 0.98
C PHE A 105 -6.12 -9.49 1.34
N VAL A 106 -6.83 -8.56 0.71
CA VAL A 106 -8.24 -8.27 1.00
C VAL A 106 -9.20 -9.32 0.41
N HIS A 107 -8.92 -9.79 -0.80
CA HIS A 107 -9.84 -10.68 -1.54
C HIS A 107 -9.45 -12.16 -1.50
N GLY A 108 -8.27 -12.49 -0.95
CA GLY A 108 -7.82 -13.87 -0.80
C GLY A 108 -8.73 -14.69 0.12
N LEU A 109 -8.84 -15.99 -0.16
CA LEU A 109 -9.58 -16.92 0.71
C LEU A 109 -8.64 -17.51 1.78
N PRO A 110 -8.89 -17.29 3.08
CA PRO A 110 -8.00 -17.77 4.14
C PRO A 110 -8.12 -19.27 4.35
N VAL A 111 -6.98 -19.96 4.44
CA VAL A 111 -6.90 -21.41 4.66
C VAL A 111 -5.77 -21.71 5.65
N LEU A 112 -6.04 -22.59 6.62
CA LEU A 112 -5.02 -23.22 7.46
C LEU A 112 -4.68 -24.58 6.84
N THR A 113 -3.40 -24.86 6.61
CA THR A 113 -3.00 -26.11 5.98
C THR A 113 -1.66 -26.62 6.50
N MET A 114 -1.52 -27.95 6.53
CA MET A 114 -0.24 -28.63 6.68
C MET A 114 -0.14 -29.67 5.56
N LYS A 115 0.77 -29.45 4.61
CA LYS A 115 1.05 -30.35 3.49
C LYS A 115 2.49 -30.83 3.60
N ARG A 116 2.71 -32.14 3.47
CA ARG A 116 4.03 -32.75 3.39
C ARG A 116 4.22 -33.40 2.03
N ASP A 117 5.47 -33.45 1.59
CA ASP A 117 5.88 -34.24 0.45
C ASP A 117 5.66 -35.72 0.74
N GLN A 118 5.13 -36.47 -0.22
CA GLN A 118 4.82 -37.88 -0.01
C GLN A 118 6.09 -38.74 0.00
N ASP A 119 7.10 -38.35 -0.75
CA ASP A 119 8.33 -39.13 -0.97
C ASP A 119 9.41 -38.73 0.05
N THR A 120 9.67 -37.44 0.21
CA THR A 120 10.71 -36.92 1.12
C THR A 120 10.23 -36.76 2.56
N ARG A 121 8.90 -36.76 2.77
CA ARG A 121 8.22 -36.45 4.05
C ARG A 121 8.49 -35.04 4.58
N GLU A 122 9.12 -34.17 3.79
CA GLU A 122 9.40 -32.79 4.15
C GLU A 122 8.11 -31.97 4.20
N THR A 123 8.09 -30.95 5.06
CA THR A 123 6.94 -30.05 5.15
C THR A 123 6.97 -29.05 3.99
N ILE A 124 5.97 -29.12 3.11
CA ILE A 124 5.81 -28.21 1.96
C ILE A 124 5.02 -26.97 2.37
N ARG A 125 4.00 -27.12 3.23
CA ARG A 125 3.20 -26.02 3.76
C ARG A 125 2.83 -26.30 5.21
N ASP A 126 2.87 -25.28 6.04
CA ASP A 126 2.43 -25.35 7.42
C ASP A 126 2.05 -23.94 7.88
N GLY A 127 0.78 -23.74 8.23
CA GLY A 127 0.28 -22.49 8.80
C GLY A 127 -0.82 -21.80 7.99
N CYS A 128 -0.88 -20.47 8.04
CA CYS A 128 -1.94 -19.65 7.44
C CYS A 128 -1.57 -19.11 6.05
N TYR A 129 -2.48 -19.35 5.09
CA TYR A 129 -2.30 -18.98 3.69
C TYR A 129 -3.56 -18.29 3.14
N LEU A 130 -3.39 -17.47 2.11
CA LEU A 130 -4.48 -16.99 1.25
C LEU A 130 -4.41 -17.70 -0.11
N ILE A 131 -5.55 -18.20 -0.58
CA ILE A 131 -5.69 -18.64 -1.97
C ILE A 131 -5.90 -17.40 -2.85
N GLN A 132 -4.96 -17.17 -3.77
CA GLN A 132 -4.91 -15.99 -4.63
C GLN A 132 -5.58 -16.19 -5.99
N THR A 133 -5.56 -17.43 -6.51
CA THR A 133 -6.11 -17.75 -7.83
C THR A 133 -7.06 -18.94 -7.74
N ARG A 134 -7.99 -19.01 -8.70
CA ARG A 134 -8.85 -20.19 -8.91
C ARG A 134 -8.14 -21.28 -9.72
N GLU A 135 -7.00 -20.96 -10.31
CA GLU A 135 -6.21 -21.86 -11.13
C GLU A 135 -5.57 -22.95 -10.26
N LEU A 136 -5.33 -24.12 -10.86
CA LEU A 136 -4.84 -25.30 -10.14
C LEU A 136 -3.31 -25.34 -10.00
N ASP A 137 -2.57 -24.41 -10.63
CA ASP A 137 -1.12 -24.33 -10.50
C ASP A 137 -0.73 -24.07 -9.03
N GLU A 138 -0.02 -25.01 -8.42
CA GLU A 138 0.30 -24.93 -6.99
C GLU A 138 1.35 -23.87 -6.66
N LYS A 139 2.16 -23.44 -7.63
CA LYS A 139 3.34 -22.60 -7.37
C LYS A 139 2.97 -21.21 -6.84
N ASP A 140 1.99 -20.56 -7.46
CA ASP A 140 1.61 -19.17 -7.14
C ASP A 140 0.21 -19.06 -6.51
N ARG A 141 -0.45 -20.20 -6.25
CA ARG A 141 -1.81 -20.23 -5.72
C ARG A 141 -1.92 -19.82 -4.26
N TYR A 142 -0.87 -20.05 -3.47
CA TYR A 142 -0.90 -19.87 -2.03
C TYR A 142 0.08 -18.78 -1.60
N LEU A 143 -0.42 -17.76 -0.92
CA LEU A 143 0.38 -16.73 -0.28
C LEU A 143 0.47 -17.03 1.22
N LYS A 144 1.68 -17.28 1.74
CA LYS A 144 1.93 -17.43 3.18
C LYS A 144 1.72 -16.07 3.85
N VAL A 145 0.69 -15.94 4.69
CA VAL A 145 0.21 -14.61 5.08
C VAL A 145 1.16 -13.87 6.01
N PRO A 146 1.66 -14.46 7.12
CA PRO A 146 2.48 -13.69 8.07
C PRO A 146 3.71 -13.05 7.43
N GLU A 147 4.51 -13.84 6.70
CA GLU A 147 5.74 -13.39 6.05
C GLU A 147 5.47 -12.34 4.95
N ALA A 148 4.45 -12.58 4.13
CA ALA A 148 4.09 -11.64 3.06
C ALA A 148 3.51 -10.33 3.62
N ALA A 149 2.73 -10.41 4.70
CA ALA A 149 2.11 -9.24 5.33
C ALA A 149 3.14 -8.37 6.05
N GLU A 150 4.10 -8.96 6.76
CA GLU A 150 5.20 -8.22 7.40
C GLU A 150 6.06 -7.47 6.38
N THR A 151 6.40 -8.13 5.27
CA THR A 151 7.13 -7.53 4.16
C THR A 151 6.33 -6.37 3.56
N PHE A 152 5.06 -6.60 3.25
CA PHE A 152 4.17 -5.58 2.69
C PHE A 152 3.98 -4.38 3.62
N LEU A 153 3.84 -4.61 4.93
CA LEU A 153 3.71 -3.53 5.92
C LEU A 153 4.95 -2.65 5.98
N THR A 154 6.13 -3.26 5.91
CA THR A 154 7.39 -2.52 5.89
C THR A 154 7.49 -1.65 4.63
N GLU A 155 7.21 -2.23 3.46
CA GLU A 155 7.18 -1.47 2.20
C GLU A 155 6.11 -0.36 2.22
N LEU A 156 4.95 -0.63 2.82
CA LEU A 156 3.85 0.34 2.87
C LEU A 156 4.18 1.51 3.79
N GLN A 157 4.85 1.23 4.91
CA GLN A 157 5.34 2.27 5.82
C GLN A 157 6.35 3.17 5.14
N GLU A 158 7.32 2.62 4.40
CA GLU A 158 8.29 3.42 3.65
C GLU A 158 7.62 4.33 2.61
N VAL A 159 6.63 3.80 1.88
CA VAL A 159 5.88 4.59 0.90
C VAL A 159 5.03 5.65 1.60
N TYR A 160 4.46 5.34 2.76
CA TYR A 160 3.71 6.29 3.56
C TYR A 160 4.60 7.42 4.06
N ASP A 161 5.80 7.13 4.55
CA ASP A 161 6.75 8.15 5.00
C ASP A 161 7.17 9.10 3.85
N GLN A 162 7.40 8.56 2.64
CA GLN A 162 7.65 9.37 1.45
C GLN A 162 6.43 10.22 1.06
N LEU A 163 5.23 9.65 1.18
CA LEU A 163 3.99 10.37 0.93
C LEU A 163 3.80 11.52 1.93
N LEU A 164 4.14 11.30 3.20
CA LEU A 164 4.11 12.33 4.22
C LEU A 164 5.03 13.50 3.85
N GLN A 165 6.26 13.22 3.43
CA GLN A 165 7.22 14.26 3.00
C GLN A 165 6.64 15.17 1.91
N VAL A 166 5.98 14.60 0.89
CA VAL A 166 5.39 15.39 -0.21
C VAL A 166 4.01 15.96 0.13
N THR A 167 3.40 15.59 1.26
CA THR A 167 2.11 16.13 1.74
C THR A 167 2.25 17.14 2.87
N VAL A 168 3.45 17.38 3.41
CA VAL A 168 3.72 18.47 4.35
C VAL A 168 3.46 19.81 3.64
N PRO A 169 2.53 20.66 4.11
CA PRO A 169 2.35 21.98 3.51
C PRO A 169 3.67 22.74 3.55
N MET A 170 4.02 23.45 2.46
CA MET A 170 5.15 24.37 2.50
C MET A 170 4.99 25.33 3.68
N LEU A 171 5.96 25.36 4.58
CA LEU A 171 5.98 26.36 5.65
C LEU A 171 6.36 27.70 5.02
N PHE A 172 5.87 28.80 5.60
CA PHE A 172 6.22 30.15 5.15
C PHE A 172 7.73 30.38 5.08
N GLU A 173 8.50 29.70 5.95
CA GLU A 173 9.96 29.76 6.05
C GLU A 173 10.66 29.14 4.83
N ASP A 174 10.10 28.07 4.24
CA ASP A 174 10.62 27.43 3.03
C ASP A 174 10.40 28.33 1.79
N TRP A 175 9.37 29.18 1.84
CA TRP A 175 9.04 30.15 0.79
C TRP A 175 10.08 31.28 0.71
N GLN A 176 10.65 31.70 1.85
CA GLN A 176 11.69 32.73 1.89
C GLN A 176 13.02 32.25 1.29
N GLN A 177 13.41 31.00 1.54
CA GLN A 177 14.66 30.46 0.99
C GLN A 177 14.66 30.39 -0.54
N LEU A 178 13.54 30.01 -1.15
CA LEU A 178 13.39 29.99 -2.61
C LEU A 178 13.49 31.39 -3.24
N TRP A 179 13.09 32.44 -2.51
CA TRP A 179 13.11 33.81 -3.01
C TRP A 179 14.47 34.49 -2.80
N ASP A 180 15.19 34.13 -1.73
CA ASP A 180 16.52 34.65 -1.45
C ASP A 180 17.59 34.04 -2.37
N ASP A 181 17.40 32.80 -2.84
CA ASP A 181 18.30 32.12 -3.80
C ASP A 181 18.19 32.65 -5.26
N GLU A 182 17.17 33.46 -5.57
CA GLU A 182 17.01 34.17 -6.86
C GLU A 182 17.56 35.61 -6.86
N SER A 183 18.21 36.05 -5.77
CA SER A 183 18.79 37.40 -5.60
C SER A 183 20.32 37.43 -5.59
#